data_AF-M8BI64-F1
#
_entry.id   AF-M8BI64-F1
#
_cell.length_a   1.000
_cell.length_b   1.000
_cell.length_c   1.000
_cell.angle_alpha   90.00
_cell.angle_beta   90.00
_cell.angle_gamma   90.00
#
_symmetry.space_group_name_H-M   'P 1'
#
loop_
_entity.id
_entity.type
_entity.pdbx_description
1 polymer ?
#
loop_
_entity_poly.entity_id
_entity_poly.type
_entity_poly.pdbx_seq_one_letter_code
_entity_poly.pdbx_strand_id
1 'polypeptide(L)'
;MKTARRDDNYQKWRWQPKDCDMPRFDAKLFIERLRNKRFMFVGDSLNRNQWESMVCLVQSAVSPDKKYVTWEDQRVVFHAWEFNATVEFYWSPFLVESNSDNPKIHSIPTRIIDAGAIAAHAENWRNADYLVFNTYIWWMNTLNMKLRLVDGWIGRRPGGQDWEDHDEVVRIEAYRKVLSTWAGWVNDNIDPARTSVFFMSMSPLHLRYRSNPTYSRSFLVFRSTVGRSVLFFLVVVSTRTCTVVPRKRQNLDISEGELRYDTLAATAKKTKPAARGAYRVSLPVQPETGARVGLRLGIADAHGLVV
;
A
#
# COMPACT_ATOMS: atom_id res chain seq x y z
N MET A 1 5.04 -22.30 10.80
CA MET A 1 5.47 -20.89 10.60
C MET A 1 6.91 -20.75 11.06
N LYS A 2 7.74 -19.95 10.37
CA LYS A 2 9.13 -19.69 10.78
C LYS A 2 9.26 -18.60 11.87
N THR A 3 8.21 -17.81 12.09
CA THR A 3 8.11 -16.80 13.17
C THR A 3 7.40 -17.37 14.39
N ALA A 4 7.68 -16.82 15.59
CA ALA A 4 7.13 -17.25 16.88
C ALA A 4 5.60 -17.06 17.08
N ARG A 5 4.87 -16.69 16.03
CA ARG A 5 3.40 -16.53 16.08
C ARG A 5 2.75 -17.92 16.12
N ARG A 6 1.89 -18.15 17.11
CA ARG A 6 1.26 -19.45 17.38
C ARG A 6 -0.13 -19.62 16.75
N ASP A 7 -0.87 -18.53 16.55
CA ASP A 7 -2.20 -18.56 15.94
C ASP A 7 -2.12 -18.56 14.41
N ASP A 8 -2.98 -19.34 13.74
CA ASP A 8 -3.06 -19.45 12.28
C ASP A 8 -4.43 -19.03 11.69
N ASN A 9 -5.39 -18.64 12.55
CA ASN A 9 -6.75 -18.31 12.13
C ASN A 9 -6.82 -17.15 11.14
N TYR A 10 -5.86 -16.22 11.21
CA TYR A 10 -5.75 -15.11 10.26
C TYR A 10 -5.56 -15.58 8.80
N GLN A 11 -5.06 -16.81 8.58
CA GLN A 11 -4.85 -17.40 7.25
C GLN A 11 -6.13 -18.01 6.65
N LYS A 12 -7.17 -18.23 7.47
CA LYS A 12 -8.39 -18.94 7.08
C LYS A 12 -9.46 -18.00 6.51
N TRP A 13 -9.21 -16.69 6.54
CA TRP A 13 -10.15 -15.72 6.03
C TRP A 13 -10.11 -15.60 4.51
N ARG A 14 -11.29 -15.43 3.93
CA ARG A 14 -11.49 -15.07 2.52
C ARG A 14 -12.33 -13.81 2.43
N TRP A 15 -12.05 -12.96 1.45
CA TRP A 15 -12.93 -11.84 1.11
C TRP A 15 -14.10 -12.34 0.24
N GLN A 16 -15.31 -11.92 0.56
CA GLN A 16 -16.53 -12.25 -0.18
C GLN A 16 -17.16 -10.94 -0.70
N PRO A 17 -17.14 -10.68 -2.01
CA PRO A 17 -17.90 -9.59 -2.60
C PRO A 17 -19.41 -9.74 -2.32
N LYS A 18 -20.13 -8.62 -2.24
CA LYS A 18 -21.57 -8.62 -1.90
C LYS A 18 -22.42 -9.32 -2.95
N ASP A 19 -22.12 -9.08 -4.23
CA ASP A 19 -23.00 -9.43 -5.33
C ASP A 19 -22.47 -10.60 -6.18
N CYS A 20 -21.33 -11.20 -5.81
CA CYS A 20 -20.76 -12.32 -6.53
C CYS A 20 -19.80 -13.15 -5.69
N ASP A 21 -19.63 -14.42 -6.08
CA ASP A 21 -18.56 -15.26 -5.58
C ASP A 21 -17.26 -14.97 -6.32
N MET A 22 -16.19 -14.79 -5.56
CA MET A 22 -14.86 -14.77 -6.13
C MET A 22 -14.53 -16.18 -6.66
N PRO A 23 -13.98 -16.34 -7.87
CA PRO A 23 -13.54 -17.64 -8.34
C PRO A 23 -12.42 -18.18 -7.43
N ARG A 24 -12.35 -19.50 -7.27
CA ARG A 24 -11.22 -20.13 -6.59
C ARG A 24 -9.96 -19.85 -7.39
N PHE A 25 -8.88 -19.45 -6.70
CA PHE A 25 -7.60 -19.25 -7.36
C PHE A 25 -7.04 -20.58 -7.88
N ASP A 26 -6.69 -20.60 -9.17
CA ASP A 26 -6.03 -21.72 -9.84
C ASP A 26 -4.66 -21.24 -10.33
N ALA A 27 -3.61 -21.74 -9.68
CA ALA A 27 -2.24 -21.36 -9.96
C ALA A 27 -1.80 -21.81 -11.37
N LYS A 28 -2.27 -22.96 -11.86
CA LYS A 28 -1.94 -23.47 -13.21
C LYS A 28 -2.58 -22.60 -14.27
N LEU A 29 -3.87 -22.29 -14.12
CA LEU A 29 -4.57 -21.40 -15.03
C LEU A 29 -3.92 -20.01 -15.07
N PHE A 30 -3.50 -19.49 -13.90
CA PHE A 30 -2.85 -18.19 -13.81
C PHE A 30 -1.50 -18.18 -14.56
N ILE A 31 -0.62 -19.14 -14.27
CA ILE A 31 0.71 -19.16 -14.88
C ILE A 31 0.66 -19.47 -16.39
N GLU A 32 -0.31 -20.28 -16.85
CA GLU A 32 -0.57 -20.47 -18.28
C GLU A 32 -1.00 -19.18 -18.97
N ARG A 33 -1.83 -18.35 -18.32
CA ARG A 33 -2.19 -17.02 -18.86
C ARG A 33 -1.01 -16.05 -18.90
N LEU A 34 0.01 -16.28 -18.07
CA LEU A 34 1.26 -15.54 -18.05
C LEU A 34 2.32 -16.11 -19.01
N ARG A 35 2.02 -17.17 -19.77
CA ARG A 35 2.98 -17.73 -20.71
C ARG A 35 3.47 -16.66 -21.69
N ASN A 36 4.79 -16.56 -21.85
CA ASN A 36 5.48 -15.53 -22.65
C ASN A 36 5.22 -14.08 -22.20
N LYS A 37 4.86 -13.85 -20.94
CA LYS A 37 4.50 -12.52 -20.42
C LYS A 37 5.26 -12.14 -19.16
N ARG A 38 5.30 -10.83 -18.93
CA ARG A 38 5.89 -10.19 -17.74
C ARG A 38 4.79 -9.59 -16.87
N PHE A 39 4.71 -10.03 -15.61
CA PHE A 39 3.83 -9.47 -14.59
C PHE A 39 4.66 -8.69 -13.57
N MET A 40 4.54 -7.36 -13.53
CA MET A 40 5.40 -6.51 -12.71
C MET A 40 4.61 -5.71 -11.66
N PHE A 41 5.08 -5.78 -10.43
CA PHE A 41 4.68 -4.90 -9.33
C PHE A 41 5.68 -3.74 -9.21
N VAL A 42 5.19 -2.51 -9.06
CA VAL A 42 6.01 -1.30 -9.03
C VAL A 42 5.57 -0.42 -7.87
N GLY A 43 6.45 -0.22 -6.88
CA GLY A 43 6.06 0.62 -5.74
C GLY A 43 6.95 0.50 -4.53
N ASP A 44 6.31 0.70 -3.37
CA ASP A 44 6.93 0.63 -2.05
C ASP A 44 6.98 -0.81 -1.48
N SER A 45 7.37 -0.94 -0.22
CA SER A 45 7.52 -2.23 0.46
C SER A 45 6.22 -3.04 0.59
N LEU A 46 5.05 -2.40 0.59
CA LEU A 46 3.77 -3.10 0.62
C LEU A 46 3.48 -3.74 -0.73
N ASN A 47 3.92 -3.11 -1.81
CA ASN A 47 3.86 -3.72 -3.13
C ASN A 47 4.81 -4.92 -3.26
N ARG A 48 5.99 -4.86 -2.62
CA ARG A 48 6.90 -6.02 -2.50
C ARG A 48 6.25 -7.18 -1.76
N ASN A 49 5.52 -6.92 -0.66
CA ASN A 49 4.79 -7.97 0.06
C ASN A 49 3.74 -8.65 -0.84
N GLN A 50 3.05 -7.88 -1.70
CA GLN A 50 2.11 -8.45 -2.67
C GLN A 50 2.81 -9.28 -3.74
N TRP A 51 3.97 -8.84 -4.21
CA TRP A 51 4.82 -9.64 -5.10
C TRP A 51 5.24 -10.96 -4.45
N GLU A 52 5.73 -10.94 -3.19
CA GLU A 52 6.08 -12.17 -2.46
C GLU A 52 4.87 -13.12 -2.34
N SER A 53 3.69 -12.58 -2.04
CA SER A 53 2.44 -13.36 -2.00
C SER A 53 2.10 -13.97 -3.34
N MET A 54 2.22 -13.20 -4.44
CA MET A 54 1.95 -13.68 -5.79
C MET A 54 2.93 -14.79 -6.17
N VAL A 55 4.22 -14.61 -5.89
CA VAL A 55 5.24 -15.65 -6.10
C VAL A 55 4.86 -16.92 -5.34
N CYS A 56 4.44 -16.83 -4.08
CA CYS A 56 3.99 -17.99 -3.30
C CYS A 56 2.79 -18.70 -3.91
N LEU A 57 1.82 -17.96 -4.45
CA LEU A 57 0.66 -18.52 -5.12
C LEU A 57 1.05 -19.27 -6.41
N VAL A 58 1.84 -18.65 -7.28
CA VAL A 58 2.15 -19.21 -8.60
C VAL A 58 3.21 -20.30 -8.57
N GLN A 59 4.19 -20.22 -7.65
CA GLN A 59 5.28 -21.20 -7.61
C GLN A 59 4.82 -22.62 -7.30
N SER A 60 3.61 -22.79 -6.77
CA SER A 60 3.00 -24.08 -6.47
C SER A 60 2.63 -24.85 -7.74
N ALA A 61 2.46 -24.15 -8.86
CA ALA A 61 2.17 -24.71 -10.18
C ALA A 61 3.43 -24.89 -11.05
N VAL A 62 4.60 -24.45 -10.57
CA VAL A 62 5.85 -24.47 -11.34
C VAL A 62 6.80 -25.55 -10.83
N SER A 63 7.37 -26.33 -11.74
CA SER A 63 8.31 -27.41 -11.42
C SER A 63 9.53 -26.88 -10.64
N PRO A 64 10.00 -27.56 -9.56
CA PRO A 64 11.08 -27.05 -8.70
C PRO A 64 12.39 -26.68 -9.42
N ASP A 65 12.76 -27.43 -10.45
CA ASP A 65 13.96 -27.22 -11.27
C ASP A 65 13.76 -26.17 -12.39
N LYS A 66 12.53 -25.67 -12.57
CA LYS A 66 12.14 -24.69 -13.60
C LYS A 66 11.79 -23.32 -13.02
N LYS A 67 12.12 -23.07 -11.75
CA LYS A 67 11.91 -21.78 -11.09
C LYS A 67 13.13 -21.29 -10.33
N TYR A 68 13.38 -19.99 -10.40
CA TYR A 68 14.44 -19.32 -9.65
C TYR A 68 14.13 -17.84 -9.47
N VAL A 69 14.87 -17.17 -8.59
CA VAL A 69 14.75 -15.72 -8.34
C VAL A 69 16.07 -15.03 -8.63
N THR A 70 16.05 -13.93 -9.38
CA THR A 70 17.20 -13.04 -9.60
C THR A 70 17.00 -11.72 -8.88
N TRP A 71 18.11 -11.14 -8.41
CA TRP A 71 18.17 -9.84 -7.76
C TRP A 71 19.01 -8.91 -8.62
N GLU A 72 18.37 -7.90 -9.21
CA GLU A 72 18.91 -7.06 -10.27
C GLU A 72 18.75 -5.58 -9.86
N ASP A 73 19.66 -5.10 -9.01
CA ASP A 73 19.66 -3.73 -8.46
C ASP A 73 18.30 -3.28 -7.90
N GLN A 74 17.51 -2.59 -8.73
CA GLN A 74 16.17 -2.06 -8.45
C GLN A 74 15.05 -3.11 -8.56
N ARG A 75 15.34 -4.26 -9.17
CA ARG A 75 14.36 -5.27 -9.57
C ARG A 75 14.63 -6.60 -8.90
N VAL A 76 13.56 -7.32 -8.58
CA VAL A 76 13.59 -8.73 -8.15
C VAL A 76 12.67 -9.51 -9.08
N VAL A 77 13.18 -10.58 -9.70
CA VAL A 77 12.45 -11.32 -10.74
C VAL A 77 12.31 -12.77 -10.32
N PHE A 78 11.07 -13.25 -10.20
CA PHE A 78 10.78 -14.68 -10.17
C PHE A 78 10.59 -15.18 -11.60
N HIS A 79 11.36 -16.20 -11.99
CA HIS A 79 11.32 -16.82 -13.31
C HIS A 79 10.59 -18.15 -13.24
N ALA A 80 9.62 -18.35 -14.14
CA ALA A 80 8.95 -19.62 -14.38
C ALA A 80 9.30 -20.10 -15.80
N TRP A 81 10.42 -20.83 -15.91
CA TRP A 81 11.07 -21.14 -17.18
C TRP A 81 10.20 -21.93 -18.14
N GLU A 82 9.44 -22.92 -17.65
CA GLU A 82 8.56 -23.77 -18.47
C GLU A 82 7.40 -22.99 -19.11
N PHE A 83 7.09 -21.80 -18.60
CA PHE A 83 6.09 -20.88 -19.13
C PHE A 83 6.71 -19.71 -19.89
N ASN A 84 8.04 -19.55 -19.88
CA ASN A 84 8.70 -18.34 -20.33
C ASN A 84 8.03 -17.08 -19.73
N ALA A 85 7.76 -17.13 -18.41
CA ALA A 85 6.97 -16.13 -17.71
C ALA A 85 7.75 -15.56 -16.51
N THR A 86 7.52 -14.29 -16.20
CA THR A 86 8.14 -13.62 -15.05
C THR A 86 7.10 -12.97 -14.14
N VAL A 87 7.39 -12.99 -12.83
CA VAL A 87 6.70 -12.18 -11.82
C VAL A 87 7.74 -11.29 -11.15
N GLU A 88 7.66 -9.99 -11.38
CA GLU A 88 8.69 -9.00 -11.11
C GLU A 88 8.24 -8.02 -10.02
N PHE A 89 9.20 -7.54 -9.23
CA PHE A 89 9.03 -6.38 -8.35
C PHE A 89 10.08 -5.34 -8.71
N TYR A 90 9.66 -4.09 -8.91
CA TYR A 90 10.53 -2.95 -9.14
C TYR A 90 10.36 -1.92 -8.02
N TRP A 91 11.46 -1.55 -7.38
CA TRP A 91 11.49 -0.56 -6.31
C TRP A 91 11.34 0.85 -6.88
N SER A 92 10.17 1.45 -6.64
CA SER A 92 9.93 2.87 -6.94
C SER A 92 8.90 3.40 -5.95
N PRO A 93 9.34 3.69 -4.72
CA PRO A 93 8.45 3.88 -3.59
C PRO A 93 7.57 5.13 -3.70
N PHE A 94 7.99 6.11 -4.50
CA PHE A 94 7.21 7.30 -4.85
C PHE A 94 6.77 7.33 -6.33
N LEU A 95 7.00 6.25 -7.09
CA LEU A 95 6.80 6.12 -8.55
C LEU A 95 7.69 7.02 -9.41
N VAL A 96 7.80 8.29 -9.05
CA VAL A 96 8.76 9.24 -9.61
C VAL A 96 10.11 9.10 -8.90
N GLU A 97 11.15 9.68 -9.50
CA GLU A 97 12.51 9.68 -8.97
C GLU A 97 12.58 10.33 -7.59
N SER A 98 13.42 9.79 -6.73
CA SER A 98 13.60 10.27 -5.36
C SER A 98 14.99 9.93 -4.82
N ASN A 99 15.39 10.62 -3.75
CA ASN A 99 16.61 10.24 -3.02
C ASN A 99 16.47 8.92 -2.22
N SER A 100 15.32 8.26 -2.31
CA SER A 100 15.00 7.02 -1.60
C SER A 100 14.88 5.81 -2.53
N ASP A 101 15.33 5.95 -3.77
CA ASP A 101 15.22 4.90 -4.80
C ASP A 101 16.26 3.80 -4.63
N ASN A 102 17.22 3.89 -3.71
CA ASN A 102 18.13 2.77 -3.47
C ASN A 102 17.46 1.70 -2.59
N PRO A 103 17.11 0.49 -3.08
CA PRO A 103 16.38 -0.51 -2.29
C PRO A 103 17.14 -1.05 -1.09
N LYS A 104 18.45 -0.81 -0.98
CA LYS A 104 19.28 -1.16 0.19
C LYS A 104 19.42 0.00 1.17
N ILE A 105 19.50 1.24 0.66
CA ILE A 105 19.74 2.47 1.44
C ILE A 105 18.61 3.47 1.21
N HIS A 106 17.39 3.07 1.56
CA HIS A 106 16.19 3.88 1.34
C HIS A 106 15.56 4.41 2.63
N SER A 107 16.02 3.98 3.80
CA SER A 107 15.51 4.46 5.09
C SER A 107 16.32 5.66 5.55
N ILE A 108 16.05 6.82 4.96
CA ILE A 108 16.74 8.07 5.24
C ILE A 108 15.84 9.07 5.99
N PRO A 109 16.41 9.97 6.81
CA PRO A 109 15.61 10.92 7.61
C PRO A 109 14.76 11.86 6.76
N THR A 110 15.33 12.33 5.65
CA THR A 110 14.69 13.33 4.78
C THR A 110 14.48 12.74 3.39
N ARG A 111 13.21 12.64 2.99
CA ARG A 111 12.82 12.15 1.67
C ARG A 111 12.50 13.32 0.75
N ILE A 112 13.14 13.33 -0.42
CA ILE A 112 12.97 14.36 -1.45
C ILE A 112 12.50 13.66 -2.72
N ILE A 113 11.40 14.15 -3.27
CA ILE A 113 10.71 13.57 -4.42
C ILE A 113 10.84 14.50 -5.61
N ASP A 114 11.28 14.00 -6.75
CA ASP A 114 11.26 14.75 -8.00
C ASP A 114 9.93 14.53 -8.73
N ALA A 115 8.94 15.37 -8.46
CA ALA A 115 7.57 15.12 -8.88
C ALA A 115 7.36 15.13 -10.41
N GLY A 116 8.32 15.66 -11.18
CA GLY A 116 8.28 15.69 -12.65
C GLY A 116 9.12 14.60 -13.33
N ALA A 117 10.02 13.94 -12.60
CA ALA A 117 10.96 12.99 -13.19
C ALA A 117 10.49 11.55 -12.97
N ILE A 118 10.07 10.88 -14.04
CA ILE A 118 9.64 9.46 -14.01
C ILE A 118 10.39 8.58 -15.01
N ALA A 119 11.06 9.18 -15.99
CA ALA A 119 11.57 8.50 -17.16
C ALA A 119 12.60 7.41 -16.82
N ALA A 120 13.52 7.68 -15.88
CA ALA A 120 14.56 6.71 -15.51
C ALA A 120 13.98 5.42 -14.93
N HIS A 121 12.93 5.53 -14.11
CA HIS A 121 12.21 4.36 -13.63
C HIS A 121 11.44 3.69 -14.74
N ALA A 122 10.70 4.49 -15.50
CA ALA A 122 9.68 3.99 -16.39
C ALA A 122 10.20 3.21 -17.59
N GLU A 123 11.49 3.39 -17.95
CA GLU A 123 12.18 2.56 -18.92
C GLU A 123 12.14 1.06 -18.54
N ASN A 124 12.18 0.75 -17.25
CA ASN A 124 12.14 -0.63 -16.74
C ASN A 124 10.75 -1.26 -16.81
N TRP A 125 9.69 -0.42 -16.86
CA TRP A 125 8.30 -0.85 -16.87
C TRP A 125 7.78 -1.12 -18.29
N ARG A 126 8.47 -0.58 -19.30
CA ARG A 126 8.15 -0.80 -20.70
C ARG A 126 8.08 -2.30 -20.99
N ASN A 127 7.19 -2.64 -21.92
CA ASN A 127 6.99 -4.01 -22.39
C ASN A 127 6.49 -5.01 -21.34
N ALA A 128 6.12 -4.59 -20.13
CA ALA A 128 5.40 -5.45 -19.20
C ALA A 128 3.95 -5.64 -19.69
N ASP A 129 3.42 -6.85 -19.57
CA ASP A 129 2.06 -7.20 -20.00
C ASP A 129 1.04 -6.90 -18.88
N TYR A 130 1.48 -7.00 -17.63
CA TYR A 130 0.71 -6.61 -16.46
C TYR A 130 1.56 -5.71 -15.57
N LEU A 131 1.04 -4.52 -15.26
CA LEU A 131 1.68 -3.56 -14.35
C LEU A 131 0.79 -3.33 -13.15
N VAL A 132 1.30 -3.51 -11.93
CA VAL A 132 0.58 -3.26 -10.67
C VAL A 132 1.35 -2.22 -9.88
N PHE A 133 0.85 -0.99 -9.88
CA PHE A 133 1.47 0.14 -9.20
C PHE A 133 0.94 0.31 -7.78
N ASN A 134 1.78 0.81 -6.88
CA ASN A 134 1.37 1.28 -5.56
C ASN A 134 2.34 2.34 -5.03
N THR A 135 1.82 3.34 -4.33
CA THR A 135 2.65 4.23 -3.52
C THR A 135 1.82 4.84 -2.40
N TYR A 136 2.20 4.58 -1.16
CA TYR A 136 1.47 5.14 -0.03
C TYR A 136 2.28 5.28 1.26
N ILE A 137 2.96 4.22 1.70
CA ILE A 137 3.34 4.13 3.11
C ILE A 137 4.31 5.24 3.56
N TRP A 138 5.19 5.68 2.67
CA TRP A 138 6.17 6.71 2.98
C TRP A 138 5.62 8.14 2.94
N TRP A 139 4.52 8.37 2.23
CA TRP A 139 3.79 9.63 2.28
C TRP A 139 3.23 9.91 3.69
N MET A 140 3.12 8.87 4.52
CA MET A 140 2.59 8.97 5.88
C MET A 140 3.65 9.36 6.91
N ASN A 141 4.93 9.45 6.53
CA ASN A 141 6.02 9.75 7.46
C ASN A 141 5.99 11.20 7.96
N THR A 142 5.58 12.16 7.11
CA THR A 142 5.64 13.60 7.38
C THR A 142 4.35 14.27 6.93
N LEU A 143 3.90 15.34 7.61
CA LEU A 143 2.66 16.05 7.26
C LEU A 143 2.70 16.66 5.86
N ASN A 144 3.85 17.18 5.46
CA ASN A 144 4.12 17.73 4.14
C ASN A 144 5.28 16.98 3.47
N MET A 145 5.52 17.26 2.19
CA MET A 145 6.51 16.57 1.37
C MET A 145 7.53 17.55 0.78
N LYS A 146 8.81 17.19 0.78
CA LYS A 146 9.85 17.95 0.08
C LYS A 146 9.90 17.53 -1.38
N LEU A 147 9.63 18.47 -2.29
CA LEU A 147 9.63 18.23 -3.74
C LEU A 147 10.80 18.96 -4.42
N ARG A 148 11.56 18.24 -5.24
CA ARG A 148 12.49 18.81 -6.22
C ARG A 148 11.74 19.03 -7.53
N LEU A 149 11.88 20.19 -8.15
CA LEU A 149 11.17 20.49 -9.40
C LEU A 149 12.06 21.00 -10.52
N VAL A 150 11.79 20.43 -11.69
CA VAL A 150 12.19 20.90 -12.99
C VAL A 150 10.92 21.41 -13.68
N ASP A 151 10.97 22.58 -14.31
CA ASP A 151 9.88 23.19 -15.08
C ASP A 151 8.66 23.76 -14.33
N GLY A 152 8.91 24.80 -13.52
CA GLY A 152 7.98 25.94 -13.39
C GLY A 152 6.81 25.82 -12.41
N TRP A 153 6.70 24.74 -11.61
CA TRP A 153 5.60 24.56 -10.66
C TRP A 153 6.08 24.28 -9.22
N ILE A 154 6.54 25.33 -8.50
CA ILE A 154 6.79 25.44 -7.03
C ILE A 154 7.67 24.39 -6.33
N GLY A 155 9.00 24.64 -6.30
CA GLY A 155 10.03 23.91 -5.54
C GLY A 155 11.39 23.86 -6.24
N ARG A 156 11.70 24.93 -7.00
CA ARG A 156 12.97 25.11 -7.69
C ARG A 156 14.00 25.60 -6.67
N ARG A 157 15.00 24.79 -6.31
CA ARG A 157 16.27 25.29 -5.72
C ARG A 157 17.42 24.95 -6.66
N PRO A 158 17.78 25.82 -7.61
CA PRO A 158 19.07 25.75 -8.29
C PRO A 158 20.13 26.31 -7.33
N GLY A 159 21.13 25.48 -6.96
CA GLY A 159 22.31 25.93 -6.20
C GLY A 159 22.33 25.53 -4.73
N GLY A 160 22.82 24.33 -4.43
CA GLY A 160 23.72 24.03 -3.30
C GLY A 160 23.34 24.34 -1.84
N GLN A 161 22.10 24.72 -1.48
CA GLN A 161 21.69 24.91 -0.08
C GLN A 161 20.85 23.75 0.48
N ASP A 162 20.99 23.49 1.78
CA ASP A 162 20.22 22.50 2.53
C ASP A 162 18.72 22.83 2.55
N TRP A 163 17.86 21.80 2.47
CA TRP A 163 16.40 21.95 2.45
C TRP A 163 15.85 22.28 3.84
N GLU A 164 15.12 23.39 3.95
CA GLU A 164 14.49 23.83 5.20
C GLU A 164 13.09 23.22 5.38
N ASP A 165 12.58 23.21 6.61
CA ASP A 165 11.26 22.67 6.94
C ASP A 165 10.11 23.48 6.34
N HIS A 166 10.37 24.70 5.89
CA HIS A 166 9.39 25.54 5.22
C HIS A 166 9.34 25.32 3.69
N ASP A 167 10.27 24.55 3.11
CA ASP A 167 10.28 24.20 1.67
C ASP A 167 9.35 23.01 1.34
N GLU A 168 8.34 22.78 2.17
CA GLU A 168 7.47 21.61 2.06
C GLU A 168 6.15 21.93 1.36
N VAL A 169 5.70 21.01 0.53
CA VAL A 169 4.40 21.06 -0.15
C VAL A 169 3.40 20.21 0.60
N VAL A 170 2.15 20.69 0.70
CA VAL A 170 1.07 19.94 1.34
C VAL A 170 0.96 18.56 0.70
N ARG A 171 0.95 17.50 1.53
CA ARG A 171 1.04 16.11 1.06
C ARG A 171 0.06 15.75 -0.05
N ILE A 172 -1.18 16.22 0.04
CA ILE A 172 -2.22 15.92 -0.97
C ILE A 172 -1.90 16.55 -2.32
N GLU A 173 -1.25 17.72 -2.33
CA GLU A 173 -0.85 18.42 -3.56
C GLU A 173 0.35 17.73 -4.20
N ALA A 174 1.34 17.37 -3.37
CA ALA A 174 2.47 16.56 -3.79
C ALA A 174 2.03 15.22 -4.39
N TYR A 175 1.13 14.52 -3.70
CA TYR A 175 0.58 13.23 -4.18
C TYR A 175 -0.17 13.39 -5.50
N ARG A 176 -1.01 14.43 -5.62
CA ARG A 176 -1.72 14.75 -6.87
C ARG A 176 -0.76 15.01 -8.02
N LYS A 177 0.32 15.77 -7.78
CA LYS A 177 1.33 16.07 -8.81
C LYS A 177 2.03 14.80 -9.28
N VAL A 178 2.51 13.97 -8.36
CA VAL A 178 3.15 12.68 -8.67
C VAL A 178 2.21 11.75 -9.46
N LEU A 179 0.97 11.60 -9.01
CA LEU A 179 0.00 10.76 -9.73
C LEU A 179 -0.37 11.33 -11.10
N SER A 180 -0.34 12.66 -11.27
CA SER A 180 -0.56 13.28 -12.59
C SER A 180 0.60 12.97 -13.54
N THR A 181 1.85 13.06 -13.06
CA THR A 181 3.04 12.68 -13.83
C THR A 181 3.01 11.20 -14.22
N TRP A 182 2.69 10.32 -13.26
CA TRP A 182 2.50 8.89 -13.52
C TRP A 182 1.40 8.64 -14.55
N ALA A 183 0.21 9.22 -14.36
CA ALA A 183 -0.92 9.01 -15.27
C ALA A 183 -0.62 9.50 -16.69
N GLY A 184 0.06 10.65 -16.82
CA GLY A 184 0.57 11.15 -18.10
C GLY A 184 1.49 10.13 -18.77
N TRP A 185 2.50 9.63 -18.05
CA TRP A 185 3.40 8.60 -18.58
C TRP A 185 2.65 7.35 -19.03
N VAL A 186 1.72 6.82 -18.22
CA VAL A 186 0.96 5.62 -18.59
C VAL A 186 0.09 5.91 -19.83
N ASN A 187 -0.54 7.07 -19.94
CA ASN A 187 -1.32 7.45 -21.13
C ASN A 187 -0.46 7.50 -22.39
N ASP A 188 0.75 8.03 -22.30
CA ASP A 188 1.62 8.26 -23.46
C ASP A 188 2.41 7.01 -23.87
N ASN A 189 2.65 6.08 -22.94
CA ASN A 189 3.60 4.96 -23.15
C ASN A 189 2.99 3.56 -23.10
N ILE A 190 1.74 3.41 -22.65
CA ILE A 190 1.11 2.10 -22.49
C ILE A 190 0.00 1.89 -23.50
N ASP A 191 0.21 0.93 -24.39
CA ASP A 191 -0.80 0.39 -25.29
C ASP A 191 -1.78 -0.51 -24.51
N PRO A 192 -3.06 -0.12 -24.36
CA PRO A 192 -4.07 -0.92 -23.67
C PRO A 192 -4.46 -2.19 -24.44
N ALA A 193 -4.11 -2.34 -25.72
CA ALA A 193 -4.32 -3.59 -26.45
C ALA A 193 -3.39 -4.70 -25.90
N ARG A 194 -2.18 -4.32 -25.51
CA ARG A 194 -1.13 -5.22 -25.03
C ARG A 194 -1.06 -5.33 -23.50
N THR A 195 -1.05 -4.20 -22.81
CA THR A 195 -0.71 -4.14 -21.38
C THR A 195 -1.93 -3.81 -20.53
N SER A 196 -2.13 -4.57 -19.46
CA SER A 196 -3.12 -4.28 -18.42
C SER A 196 -2.45 -3.58 -17.26
N VAL A 197 -3.04 -2.48 -16.79
CA VAL A 197 -2.49 -1.67 -15.71
C VAL A 197 -3.43 -1.69 -14.51
N PHE A 198 -2.86 -1.87 -13.34
CA PHE A 198 -3.55 -1.86 -12.06
C PHE A 198 -2.89 -0.84 -11.15
N PHE A 199 -3.70 -0.16 -10.34
CA PHE A 199 -3.20 0.64 -9.23
C PHE A 199 -3.79 0.07 -7.95
N MET A 200 -2.94 -0.37 -7.04
CA MET A 200 -3.33 -0.85 -5.72
C MET A 200 -3.52 0.35 -4.81
N SER A 201 -4.71 0.45 -4.22
CA SER A 201 -5.03 1.55 -3.30
C SER A 201 -4.24 1.44 -1.99
N MET A 202 -4.55 2.34 -1.06
CA MET A 202 -3.77 2.53 0.16
C MET A 202 -3.88 1.32 1.09
N SER A 203 -2.75 0.75 1.46
CA SER A 203 -2.71 -0.30 2.49
C SER A 203 -2.67 0.34 3.89
N PRO A 204 -3.62 0.03 4.78
CA PRO A 204 -3.81 0.77 6.03
C PRO A 204 -2.77 0.45 7.12
N LEU A 205 -2.73 1.34 8.12
CA LEU A 205 -1.83 1.27 9.27
C LEU A 205 -2.59 1.11 10.59
N HIS A 206 -2.22 0.12 11.40
CA HIS A 206 -2.81 -0.14 12.71
C HIS A 206 -1.86 0.22 13.87
N LEU A 207 -1.57 1.52 14.02
CA LEU A 207 -0.58 2.04 14.99
C LEU A 207 -1.12 2.31 16.41
N ARG A 208 -2.44 2.50 16.59
CA ARG A 208 -3.05 2.80 17.90
C ARG A 208 -4.06 1.74 18.31
N TYR A 209 -3.81 1.10 19.45
CA TYR A 209 -4.79 0.29 20.19
C TYR A 209 -5.17 1.06 21.47
N ARG A 210 -6.44 1.45 21.63
CA ARG A 210 -6.95 1.84 22.96
C ARG A 210 -7.07 0.54 23.75
N SER A 211 -6.28 0.44 24.81
CA SER A 211 -6.20 -0.69 25.72
C SER A 211 -7.57 -1.03 26.31
N ASN A 212 -8.26 -2.01 25.74
CA ASN A 212 -9.22 -2.83 26.47
C ASN A 212 -8.67 -4.26 26.47
N PRO A 213 -8.40 -4.89 27.63
CA PRO A 213 -7.57 -6.10 27.71
C PRO A 213 -8.19 -7.38 27.14
N THR A 214 -9.41 -7.33 26.58
CA THR A 214 -10.14 -8.49 26.05
C THR A 214 -10.02 -8.70 24.54
N TYR A 215 -9.49 -7.75 23.76
CA TYR A 215 -9.29 -7.94 22.32
C TYR A 215 -7.82 -8.26 22.00
N SER A 216 -7.50 -9.56 21.96
CA SER A 216 -6.28 -10.06 21.32
C SER A 216 -6.25 -9.62 19.85
N ARG A 217 -5.06 -9.37 19.28
CA ARG A 217 -4.80 -9.10 17.84
C ARG A 217 -5.15 -10.28 16.91
N SER A 218 -6.06 -11.15 17.33
CA SER A 218 -6.40 -12.41 16.65
C SER A 218 -7.75 -12.34 15.92
N PHE A 219 -8.42 -11.17 15.92
CA PHE A 219 -9.78 -11.04 15.41
C PHE A 219 -9.94 -9.88 14.43
N LEU A 220 -10.77 -10.12 13.42
CA LEU A 220 -11.25 -9.13 12.46
C LEU A 220 -12.19 -8.12 13.14
N VAL A 221 -12.15 -6.86 12.70
CA VAL A 221 -13.14 -5.87 13.16
C VAL A 221 -14.41 -5.94 12.30
N PHE A 222 -15.58 -6.05 12.95
CA PHE A 222 -16.90 -6.16 12.29
C PHE A 222 -17.72 -4.86 12.26
N ARG A 223 -17.24 -3.75 12.85
CA ARG A 223 -17.97 -2.46 12.89
C ARG A 223 -17.29 -1.41 12.01
N SER A 224 -17.99 -0.90 10.99
CA SER A 224 -17.46 -0.08 9.89
C SER A 224 -17.43 1.44 10.12
N THR A 225 -17.46 1.92 11.36
CA THR A 225 -17.46 3.37 11.63
C THR A 225 -16.12 3.81 12.20
N VAL A 226 -15.13 4.01 11.33
CA VAL A 226 -13.88 4.71 11.66
C VAL A 226 -13.76 5.91 10.72
N GLY A 227 -14.13 7.09 11.22
CA GLY A 227 -13.98 8.35 10.46
C GLY A 227 -12.51 8.79 10.40
N ARG A 228 -11.98 9.01 9.19
CA ARG A 228 -10.64 9.61 8.96
C ARG A 228 -10.59 10.45 7.69
N SER A 229 -10.57 11.77 7.86
CA SER A 229 -10.64 12.75 6.75
C SER A 229 -9.42 12.70 5.82
N VAL A 230 -8.19 12.66 6.34
CA VAL A 230 -6.96 12.70 5.52
C VAL A 230 -6.76 11.42 4.70
N LEU A 231 -7.12 10.26 5.26
CA LEU A 231 -7.05 8.98 4.57
C LEU A 231 -8.00 8.96 3.37
N PHE A 232 -9.22 9.47 3.57
CA PHE A 232 -10.25 9.55 2.53
C PHE A 232 -9.79 10.40 1.33
N PHE A 233 -9.11 11.53 1.56
CA PHE A 233 -8.70 12.40 0.45
C PHE A 233 -7.65 11.78 -0.48
N LEU A 234 -6.68 11.04 0.05
CA LEU A 234 -5.69 10.34 -0.80
C LEU A 234 -6.33 9.17 -1.57
N VAL A 235 -7.30 8.45 -0.97
CA VAL A 235 -8.10 7.43 -1.67
C VAL A 235 -8.87 8.07 -2.82
N VAL A 236 -9.51 9.22 -2.56
CA VAL A 236 -10.26 9.97 -3.58
C VAL A 236 -9.35 10.47 -4.69
N VAL A 237 -8.16 11.00 -4.38
CA VAL A 237 -7.20 11.45 -5.41
C VAL A 237 -6.69 10.28 -6.24
N SER A 238 -6.26 9.17 -5.61
CA SER A 238 -5.84 7.96 -6.32
C SER A 238 -6.95 7.41 -7.22
N THR A 239 -8.16 7.26 -6.68
CA THR A 239 -9.30 6.72 -7.43
C THR A 239 -9.70 7.65 -8.57
N ARG A 240 -9.83 8.96 -8.33
CA ARG A 240 -10.18 9.93 -9.39
C ARG A 240 -9.13 9.94 -10.49
N THR A 241 -7.84 10.02 -10.17
CA THR A 241 -6.79 10.00 -11.18
C THR A 241 -6.80 8.69 -11.96
N CYS A 242 -7.00 7.53 -11.31
CA CYS A 242 -7.10 6.24 -11.99
C CYS A 242 -8.37 6.11 -12.86
N THR A 243 -9.48 6.77 -12.51
CA THR A 243 -10.70 6.75 -13.34
C THR A 243 -10.63 7.63 -14.60
N VAL A 244 -9.73 8.62 -14.64
CA VAL A 244 -9.46 9.42 -15.86
C VAL A 244 -8.71 8.59 -16.92
N VAL A 245 -8.25 7.41 -16.54
CA VAL A 245 -7.46 6.53 -17.38
C VAL A 245 -8.36 5.47 -18.08
N PRO A 246 -8.18 5.16 -19.38
CA PRO A 246 -9.13 4.34 -20.15
C PRO A 246 -9.42 2.95 -19.57
N ARG A 247 -10.64 2.42 -19.84
CA ARG A 247 -11.32 1.24 -19.23
C ARG A 247 -10.55 -0.08 -19.07
N LYS A 248 -9.36 -0.27 -19.65
CA LYS A 248 -8.50 -1.44 -19.38
C LYS A 248 -7.51 -1.23 -18.22
N ARG A 249 -7.58 -0.09 -17.54
CA ARG A 249 -6.79 0.19 -16.35
C ARG A 249 -7.70 0.08 -15.12
N GLN A 250 -7.41 -0.85 -14.23
CA GLN A 250 -8.28 -1.21 -13.11
C GLN A 250 -7.73 -0.66 -11.78
N ASN A 251 -8.60 -0.08 -10.96
CA ASN A 251 -8.24 0.26 -9.58
C ASN A 251 -8.48 -0.97 -8.70
N LEU A 252 -7.45 -1.44 -8.00
CA LEU A 252 -7.56 -2.48 -6.98
C LEU A 252 -7.78 -1.79 -5.64
N ASP A 253 -9.05 -1.56 -5.30
CA ASP A 253 -9.38 -0.96 -4.00
C ASP A 253 -9.24 -1.98 -2.87
N ILE A 254 -8.16 -1.86 -2.11
CA ILE A 254 -7.84 -2.69 -0.94
C ILE A 254 -7.91 -1.87 0.36
N SER A 255 -8.48 -0.67 0.32
CA SER A 255 -8.51 0.26 1.46
C SER A 255 -9.33 -0.28 2.64
N GLU A 256 -10.35 -1.10 2.37
CA GLU A 256 -11.09 -1.87 3.39
C GLU A 256 -10.25 -2.97 4.07
N GLY A 257 -8.96 -3.11 3.71
CA GLY A 257 -7.97 -3.82 4.50
C GLY A 257 -7.89 -3.35 5.95
N GLU A 258 -8.48 -2.20 6.29
CA GLU A 258 -8.61 -1.69 7.67
C GLU A 258 -9.30 -2.67 8.60
N LEU A 259 -10.08 -3.62 8.09
CA LEU A 259 -10.74 -4.63 8.92
C LEU A 259 -9.76 -5.73 9.40
N ARG A 260 -8.59 -5.87 8.78
CA ARG A 260 -7.60 -6.96 8.97
C ARG A 260 -6.47 -6.61 9.95
N TYR A 261 -6.82 -6.26 11.20
CA TYR A 261 -5.85 -5.97 12.27
C TYR A 261 -4.97 -7.19 12.64
N ASP A 262 -5.44 -8.39 12.33
CA ASP A 262 -4.88 -9.67 12.70
C ASP A 262 -3.78 -10.18 11.75
N THR A 263 -3.63 -9.59 10.56
CA THR A 263 -2.67 -10.08 9.55
C THR A 263 -1.30 -9.41 9.63
N LEU A 264 -1.13 -8.38 10.46
CA LEU A 264 0.16 -7.69 10.63
C LEU A 264 1.23 -8.59 11.25
N ALA A 265 2.47 -8.44 10.79
CA ALA A 265 3.62 -9.12 11.39
C ALA A 265 3.73 -8.79 12.88
N ALA A 266 3.83 -9.82 13.72
CA ALA A 266 4.02 -9.66 15.16
C ALA A 266 5.42 -9.06 15.41
N THR A 267 5.48 -7.79 15.78
CA THR A 267 6.72 -7.15 16.23
C THR A 267 7.03 -7.64 17.63
N ALA A 268 8.01 -8.53 17.77
CA ALA A 268 8.60 -8.85 19.06
C ALA A 268 9.33 -7.60 19.57
N LYS A 269 8.65 -6.76 20.37
CA LYS A 269 9.34 -5.75 21.17
C LYS A 269 10.23 -6.52 22.16
N LYS A 270 11.56 -6.48 21.97
CA LYS A 270 12.52 -6.76 23.04
C LYS A 270 12.38 -5.66 24.09
N THR A 271 11.38 -5.77 24.98
CA THR A 271 11.35 -4.99 26.21
C THR A 271 12.38 -5.57 27.17
N LYS A 272 13.42 -4.80 27.50
CA LYS A 272 14.30 -5.08 28.64
C LYS A 272 13.42 -5.26 29.90
N PRO A 273 13.68 -6.25 30.76
CA PRO A 273 12.87 -6.46 31.95
C PRO A 273 13.08 -5.30 32.93
N ALA A 274 12.03 -4.53 33.18
CA ALA A 274 11.97 -3.65 34.33
C ALA A 274 11.67 -4.49 35.58
N ALA A 275 12.41 -4.21 36.65
CA ALA A 275 12.36 -4.93 37.92
C ALA A 275 10.93 -5.02 38.49
N ARG A 276 10.59 -6.21 39.02
CA ARG A 276 9.33 -6.48 39.72
C ARG A 276 9.33 -5.76 41.07
N GLY A 277 8.54 -4.69 41.18
CA GLY A 277 8.03 -4.19 42.46
C GLY A 277 6.63 -4.74 42.68
N ALA A 278 6.46 -5.59 43.69
CA ALA A 278 5.19 -6.18 44.06
C ALA A 278 4.27 -5.13 44.71
N TYR A 279 3.09 -4.91 44.12
CA TYR A 279 1.98 -4.26 44.83
C TYR A 279 0.71 -5.08 44.62
N ARG A 280 0.22 -5.61 45.73
CA ARG A 280 -1.07 -6.27 45.90
C ARG A 280 -2.13 -5.18 45.89
N VAL A 281 -3.12 -5.25 44.99
CA VAL A 281 -4.33 -4.42 45.09
C VAL A 281 -5.54 -5.34 45.09
N SER A 282 -6.19 -5.34 46.25
CA SER A 282 -7.46 -5.98 46.57
C SER A 282 -8.60 -5.31 45.80
N LEU A 283 -9.52 -6.09 45.24
CA LEU A 283 -10.77 -5.59 44.67
C LEU A 283 -11.75 -5.21 45.79
N PRO A 284 -12.48 -4.08 45.68
CA PRO A 284 -13.78 -3.94 46.29
C PRO A 284 -14.91 -3.94 45.23
N VAL A 285 -16.00 -4.51 45.70
CA VAL A 285 -17.29 -4.81 45.07
C VAL A 285 -18.04 -3.52 44.64
N GLN A 286 -18.80 -3.60 43.54
CA GLN A 286 -19.72 -2.56 43.06
C GLN A 286 -20.85 -2.27 44.07
N PRO A 287 -21.54 -1.12 43.93
CA PRO A 287 -22.97 -1.24 43.64
C PRO A 287 -23.47 -0.33 42.51
N GLU A 288 -24.57 -0.78 41.91
CA GLU A 288 -25.33 -0.16 40.83
C GLU A 288 -25.92 1.21 41.21
N THR A 289 -25.97 2.13 40.24
CA THR A 289 -27.07 3.12 40.14
C THR A 289 -27.29 3.48 38.67
N GLY A 290 -28.55 3.48 38.26
CA GLY A 290 -28.99 3.82 36.91
C GLY A 290 -29.06 5.33 36.67
N ALA A 291 -28.79 5.72 35.43
CA ALA A 291 -29.22 7.00 34.89
C ALA A 291 -29.45 6.88 33.38
N ARG A 292 -30.69 7.12 32.96
CA ARG A 292 -31.08 7.37 31.57
C ARG A 292 -30.57 8.76 31.17
N VAL A 293 -29.90 8.88 30.02
CA VAL A 293 -29.72 10.17 29.33
C VAL A 293 -30.01 9.95 27.85
N GLY A 294 -31.01 10.69 27.35
CA GLY A 294 -31.55 10.59 25.99
C GLY A 294 -30.61 11.15 24.93
N LEU A 295 -30.59 10.49 23.77
CA LEU A 295 -30.03 11.04 22.53
C LEU A 295 -31.05 11.99 21.90
N ARG A 296 -30.71 13.28 21.81
CA ARG A 296 -31.27 14.19 20.79
C ARG A 296 -30.40 14.05 19.53
N LEU A 297 -30.96 13.48 18.48
CA LEU A 297 -30.45 13.57 17.11
C LEU A 297 -30.83 14.95 16.56
N GLY A 298 -29.85 15.83 16.41
CA GLY A 298 -29.96 17.01 15.57
C GLY A 298 -29.58 16.65 14.14
N ILE A 299 -30.58 16.61 13.26
CA ILE A 299 -30.40 16.57 11.80
C ILE A 299 -30.05 18.00 11.39
N ALA A 300 -28.92 18.17 10.69
CA ALA A 300 -28.64 19.39 9.94
C ALA A 300 -28.46 18.98 8.48
N ASP A 301 -29.50 19.26 7.71
CA ASP A 301 -29.49 19.29 6.25
C ASP A 301 -28.50 20.34 5.76
N ALA A 302 -27.76 20.01 4.71
CA ALA A 302 -27.15 21.00 3.83
C ALA A 302 -27.20 20.47 2.40
N HIS A 303 -28.29 20.81 1.73
CA HIS A 303 -28.44 20.78 0.29
C HIS A 303 -27.51 21.81 -0.38
N GLY A 304 -26.91 21.42 -1.50
CA GLY A 304 -26.71 22.26 -2.69
C GLY A 304 -25.53 23.24 -2.70
N LEU A 305 -24.62 23.06 -3.67
CA LEU A 305 -24.63 23.94 -4.84
C LEU A 305 -23.88 23.30 -6.01
N VAL A 306 -24.58 23.24 -7.13
CA VAL A 306 -24.08 23.13 -8.51
C VAL A 306 -23.78 24.56 -8.96
N VAL A 307 -22.56 24.84 -9.42
CA VAL A 307 -22.14 25.37 -10.75
C VAL A 307 -20.65 25.10 -10.87
#